data_AF-A0A0T6UNG0-F1
#
_entry.id   AF-A0A0T6UNG0-F1
#
_cell.length_a   1.000
_cell.length_b   1.000
_cell.length_c   1.000
_cell.angle_alpha   90.00
_cell.angle_beta   90.00
_cell.angle_gamma   90.00
#
_symmetry.space_group_name_H-M   'P 1'
#
loop_
_entity.id
_entity.type
_entity.pdbx_description
1 polymer ?
#
loop_
_entity_poly.entity_id
_entity_poly.type
_entity_poly.pdbx_seq_one_letter_code
_entity_poly.pdbx_strand_id
1 'polypeptide(L)'
;MGLKKKPQMVEAVLFFNEQGSIGKQMLFTEFEALLDGVVNIAEFADKQKRAAYVLITPRLQIKSLVCFYLDFDEDGAPDGGWNIPLQSLADQAERGIDLGAGPVRLVTHDNCPVASYRHFLWEPSDSPECNDFVQLADAVKRNALGLLLDEEPQPAVATSLKAGSGQLREEREQRMKNAELLKQQRQLLNTLTQQHDDEMNRLKADAQQRIQAQAERIAALQQSVDQQQADNAALQVRIAELQAELAAQAASFQASRKDMGDQLRSLEQDARHEAEQMRAQFDRELQDKLDKLQAQHKEQLSIRDVEMSYLHQQDADNQQEIKRLTETNAQLLTQGGLRYLENLSALGVMFVVYHAGAGHLTIPLQDVELYQENPMAYAAGKCFVSEEQYRQWVDHYQQPTCSAVMANGERCSIPVDRVDVPGRFVAGESNCCSRHKATARVRNVG
;
A
#
# COMPACT_ATOMS: atom_id res chain seq x y z
N MET A 1 -9.85 -19.14 -73.11
CA MET A 1 -10.32 -18.15 -72.11
C MET A 1 -9.14 -17.24 -71.79
N GLY A 2 -9.29 -15.92 -71.83
CA GLY A 2 -8.17 -15.02 -71.58
C GLY A 2 -7.77 -15.01 -70.10
N LEU A 3 -6.48 -15.17 -69.81
CA LEU A 3 -5.96 -14.91 -68.47
C LEU A 3 -6.11 -13.40 -68.19
N LYS A 4 -7.04 -13.04 -67.31
CA LYS A 4 -7.06 -11.70 -66.74
C LYS A 4 -5.78 -11.53 -65.93
N LYS A 5 -4.80 -10.78 -66.46
CA LYS A 5 -3.72 -10.21 -65.64
C LYS A 5 -4.40 -9.52 -64.46
N LYS A 6 -4.20 -10.00 -63.23
CA LYS A 6 -4.59 -9.21 -62.04
C LYS A 6 -3.74 -7.93 -62.12
N PRO A 7 -4.32 -6.72 -61.97
CA PRO A 7 -3.51 -5.52 -61.89
C PRO A 7 -2.57 -5.67 -60.69
N GLN A 8 -1.27 -5.53 -60.91
CA GLN A 8 -0.25 -5.60 -59.86
C GLN A 8 -0.45 -4.39 -58.94
N MET A 9 -1.03 -4.61 -57.76
CA MET A 9 -1.12 -3.58 -56.73
C MET A 9 0.14 -3.66 -55.89
N VAL A 10 0.64 -2.51 -55.44
CA VAL A 10 1.89 -2.42 -54.67
C VAL A 10 1.57 -1.97 -53.24
N GLU A 11 2.18 -2.64 -52.28
CA GLU A 11 1.97 -2.41 -50.86
C GLU A 11 3.16 -1.64 -50.28
N ALA A 12 2.90 -0.58 -49.53
CA ALA A 12 3.92 0.32 -49.00
C ALA A 12 3.53 0.90 -47.64
N VAL A 13 4.54 1.31 -46.86
CA VAL A 13 4.39 1.98 -45.57
C VAL A 13 5.06 3.36 -45.62
N LEU A 14 4.35 4.39 -45.17
CA LEU A 14 4.80 5.78 -45.12
C LEU A 14 4.83 6.25 -43.67
N PHE A 15 5.96 6.82 -43.24
CA PHE A 15 6.18 7.35 -41.90
C PHE A 15 6.09 8.88 -41.90
N PHE A 16 5.33 9.41 -40.94
CA PHE A 16 5.17 10.86 -40.73
C PHE A 16 6.27 11.40 -39.82
N ASN A 17 6.77 12.59 -40.17
CA ASN A 17 7.65 13.38 -39.32
C ASN A 17 6.85 14.19 -38.28
N GLU A 18 7.57 14.75 -37.31
CA GLU A 18 7.04 15.65 -36.26
C GLU A 18 6.34 16.89 -36.86
N GLN A 19 6.69 17.28 -38.09
CA GLN A 19 6.11 18.41 -38.84
C GLN A 19 4.91 18.02 -39.73
N GLY A 20 4.38 16.80 -39.64
CA GLY A 20 3.24 16.34 -40.47
C GLY A 20 3.57 16.00 -41.93
N SER A 21 4.80 16.27 -42.38
CA SER A 21 5.30 15.80 -43.68
C SER A 21 5.69 14.32 -43.63
N ILE A 22 5.57 13.62 -44.76
CA ILE A 22 6.06 12.23 -44.87
C ILE A 22 7.58 12.24 -45.01
N GLY A 23 8.26 11.65 -44.03
CA GLY A 23 9.72 11.63 -43.96
C GLY A 23 10.36 10.42 -44.64
N LYS A 24 9.76 9.24 -44.49
CA LYS A 24 10.30 7.97 -44.99
C LYS A 24 9.21 7.13 -45.61
N GLN A 25 9.53 6.45 -46.71
CA GLN A 25 8.64 5.56 -47.44
C GLN A 25 9.41 4.27 -47.71
N MET A 26 8.76 3.12 -47.59
CA MET A 26 9.35 1.81 -47.87
C MET A 26 8.28 0.87 -48.42
N LEU A 27 8.70 -0.15 -49.17
CA LEU A 27 7.82 -1.23 -49.61
C LEU A 27 7.40 -2.10 -48.41
N PHE A 28 6.25 -2.76 -48.50
CA PHE A 28 5.78 -3.62 -47.41
C PHE A 28 6.79 -4.74 -47.07
N THR A 29 7.47 -5.32 -48.06
CA THR A 29 8.54 -6.31 -47.86
C THR A 29 9.77 -5.77 -47.12
N GLU A 30 10.05 -4.47 -47.22
CA GLU A 30 11.13 -3.81 -46.48
C GLU A 30 10.69 -3.51 -45.04
N PHE A 31 9.40 -3.25 -44.83
CA PHE A 31 8.79 -3.09 -43.52
C PHE A 31 8.66 -4.42 -42.76
N GLU A 32 8.38 -5.54 -43.43
CA GLU A 32 8.44 -6.88 -42.83
C GLU A 32 9.86 -7.19 -42.34
N ALA A 33 10.90 -6.89 -43.13
CA ALA A 33 12.30 -7.05 -42.72
C ALA A 33 12.71 -6.12 -41.55
N LEU A 34 12.04 -4.97 -41.39
CA LEU A 34 12.20 -4.09 -40.22
C LEU A 34 11.61 -4.74 -38.96
N LEU A 35 10.40 -5.32 -39.05
CA LEU A 35 9.73 -6.01 -37.94
C LEU A 35 10.45 -7.30 -37.52
N ASP A 36 11.04 -8.03 -38.47
CA ASP A 36 11.88 -9.20 -38.21
C ASP A 36 13.25 -8.86 -37.56
N GLY A 37 13.53 -7.58 -37.30
CA GLY A 37 14.77 -7.12 -36.64
C GLY A 37 16.02 -7.24 -37.51
N VAL A 38 15.88 -7.35 -38.84
CA VAL A 38 17.00 -7.46 -39.78
C VAL A 38 17.69 -6.11 -40.00
N VAL A 39 16.96 -5.00 -39.79
CA VAL A 39 17.42 -3.62 -39.95
C VAL A 39 16.82 -2.75 -38.84
N ASN A 40 17.62 -1.89 -38.21
CA ASN A 40 17.14 -0.88 -37.25
C ASN A 40 17.18 0.53 -37.88
N ILE A 41 16.29 1.43 -37.45
CA ILE A 41 16.28 2.84 -37.86
C ILE A 41 16.62 3.72 -36.66
N ALA A 42 17.91 3.97 -36.46
CA ALA A 42 18.41 4.85 -35.37
C ALA A 42 17.84 6.29 -35.40
N GLU A 43 17.32 6.76 -36.55
CA GLU A 43 16.62 8.05 -36.66
C GLU A 43 15.29 8.08 -35.87
N PHE A 44 14.74 6.91 -35.54
CA PHE A 44 13.45 6.72 -34.88
C PHE A 44 13.60 6.18 -33.45
N ALA A 45 14.81 5.97 -32.93
CA ALA A 45 15.06 5.51 -31.57
C ALA A 45 14.34 6.39 -30.51
N ASP A 46 13.80 5.74 -29.49
CA ASP A 46 12.98 6.32 -28.40
C ASP A 46 11.78 7.18 -28.86
N LYS A 47 11.23 6.93 -30.05
CA LYS A 47 10.12 7.72 -30.61
C LYS A 47 8.99 6.86 -31.15
N GLN A 48 7.80 7.06 -30.60
CA GLN A 48 6.53 6.69 -31.24
C GLN A 48 6.40 7.41 -32.59
N LYS A 49 6.19 6.65 -33.67
CA LYS A 49 5.97 7.20 -35.03
C LYS A 49 4.56 6.89 -35.51
N ARG A 50 3.96 7.89 -36.18
CA ARG A 50 2.75 7.71 -36.97
C ARG A 50 3.13 7.11 -38.32
N ALA A 51 2.53 5.97 -38.66
CA ALA A 51 2.72 5.26 -39.90
C ALA A 51 1.38 5.09 -40.64
N ALA A 52 1.46 4.94 -41.96
CA ALA A 52 0.34 4.71 -42.84
C ALA A 52 0.69 3.59 -43.82
N TYR A 53 -0.01 2.47 -43.74
CA TYR A 53 0.04 1.41 -44.74
C TYR A 53 -0.91 1.75 -45.89
N VAL A 54 -0.41 1.67 -47.13
CA VAL A 54 -1.19 1.97 -48.34
C VAL A 54 -1.12 0.86 -49.38
N LEU A 55 -2.24 0.66 -50.08
CA LEU A 55 -2.33 -0.16 -51.28
C LEU A 55 -2.41 0.74 -52.51
N ILE A 56 -1.37 0.74 -53.34
CA ILE A 56 -1.21 1.63 -54.51
C ILE A 56 -1.55 0.85 -55.79
N THR A 57 -2.30 1.50 -56.69
CA THR A 57 -2.63 0.95 -58.01
C THR A 57 -1.54 1.24 -59.06
N PRO A 58 -1.50 0.53 -60.22
CA PRO A 58 -0.64 0.84 -61.37
C PRO A 58 -0.76 2.24 -61.99
N ARG A 59 -1.56 3.14 -61.38
CA ARG A 59 -1.76 4.54 -61.80
C ARG A 59 -1.33 5.55 -60.73
N LEU A 60 -0.56 5.10 -59.72
CA LEU A 60 -0.14 5.90 -58.56
C LEU A 60 -1.32 6.47 -57.75
N GLN A 61 -2.39 5.68 -57.61
CA GLN A 61 -3.56 6.06 -56.80
C GLN A 61 -3.71 5.14 -55.59
N ILE A 62 -4.04 5.71 -54.43
CA ILE A 62 -4.28 4.96 -53.18
C ILE A 62 -5.67 4.31 -53.24
N LYS A 63 -5.75 3.03 -52.88
CA LYS A 63 -6.99 2.22 -52.88
C LYS A 63 -7.44 1.82 -51.47
N SER A 64 -6.50 1.52 -50.60
CA SER A 64 -6.71 1.27 -49.17
C SER A 64 -5.66 2.00 -48.35
N LEU A 65 -6.02 2.43 -47.13
CA LEU A 65 -5.18 3.13 -46.17
C LEU A 65 -5.47 2.63 -44.74
N VAL A 66 -4.42 2.30 -43.98
CA VAL A 66 -4.50 1.93 -42.55
C VAL A 66 -3.52 2.78 -41.76
N CYS A 67 -4.02 3.57 -40.80
CA CYS A 67 -3.25 4.52 -40.00
C CYS A 67 -2.91 3.95 -38.62
N PHE A 68 -1.63 3.61 -38.36
CA PHE A 68 -1.18 2.97 -37.11
C PHE A 68 0.00 3.69 -36.45
N TYR A 69 0.13 3.52 -35.13
CA TYR A 69 1.33 3.87 -34.37
C TYR A 69 2.30 2.69 -34.36
N LEU A 70 3.58 3.00 -34.43
CA LEU A 70 4.67 2.06 -34.19
C LEU A 70 5.67 2.69 -33.24
N ASP A 71 5.95 1.97 -32.15
CA ASP A 71 6.93 2.37 -31.14
C ASP A 71 8.28 1.74 -31.48
N PHE A 72 9.35 2.47 -31.16
CA PHE A 72 10.74 2.11 -31.41
C PHE A 72 11.53 2.21 -30.11
N ASP A 73 12.45 1.29 -29.89
CA ASP A 73 13.29 1.21 -28.70
C ASP A 73 14.55 2.10 -28.76
N GLU A 74 15.42 2.00 -27.74
CA GLU A 74 16.69 2.74 -27.61
C GLU A 74 17.65 2.46 -28.78
N ASP A 75 17.59 1.26 -29.38
CA ASP A 75 18.43 0.81 -30.51
C ASP A 75 17.77 1.09 -31.88
N GLY A 76 16.57 1.69 -31.90
CA GLY A 76 15.81 1.99 -33.11
C GLY A 76 15.21 0.75 -33.80
N ALA A 77 15.06 -0.36 -33.09
CA ALA A 77 14.24 -1.49 -33.53
C ALA A 77 12.75 -1.22 -33.19
N PRO A 78 11.81 -1.72 -34.00
CA PRO A 78 10.38 -1.63 -33.69
C PRO A 78 10.00 -2.56 -32.51
N ASP A 79 8.93 -2.22 -31.79
CA ASP A 79 8.40 -3.08 -30.71
C ASP A 79 8.09 -4.51 -31.22
N GLY A 80 8.83 -5.50 -30.72
CA GLY A 80 8.65 -6.91 -31.04
C GLY A 80 7.32 -7.51 -30.57
N GLY A 81 6.53 -6.78 -29.77
CA GLY A 81 5.14 -7.10 -29.44
C GLY A 81 4.14 -6.69 -30.53
N TRP A 82 4.55 -5.89 -31.52
CA TRP A 82 3.66 -5.36 -32.55
C TRP A 82 3.27 -6.43 -33.57
N ASN A 83 1.97 -6.75 -33.64
CA ASN A 83 1.43 -7.76 -34.56
C ASN A 83 0.03 -7.37 -35.04
N ILE A 84 -0.03 -6.41 -35.98
CA ILE A 84 -1.29 -5.92 -36.57
C ILE A 84 -1.40 -6.44 -38.01
N PRO A 85 -2.45 -7.21 -38.36
CA PRO A 85 -2.61 -7.79 -39.70
C PRO A 85 -3.08 -6.75 -40.73
N LEU A 86 -2.17 -5.86 -41.15
CA LEU A 86 -2.45 -4.70 -42.01
C LEU A 86 -3.19 -5.05 -43.31
N GLN A 87 -2.76 -6.10 -44.03
CA GLN A 87 -3.42 -6.56 -45.27
C GLN A 87 -4.88 -6.95 -45.03
N SER A 88 -5.16 -7.77 -44.00
CA SER A 88 -6.51 -8.21 -43.66
C SER A 88 -7.42 -7.06 -43.23
N LEU A 89 -6.88 -6.10 -42.46
CA LEU A 89 -7.62 -4.89 -42.10
C LEU A 89 -7.92 -4.03 -43.34
N ALA A 90 -6.95 -3.84 -44.25
CA ALA A 90 -7.11 -3.07 -45.47
C ALA A 90 -8.10 -3.67 -46.50
N ASP A 91 -8.40 -4.96 -46.38
CA ASP A 91 -9.41 -5.65 -47.20
C ASP A 91 -10.82 -5.63 -46.59
N GLN A 92 -10.92 -5.68 -45.25
CA GLN A 92 -12.18 -5.60 -44.49
C GLN A 92 -12.65 -4.17 -44.23
N ALA A 93 -11.78 -3.19 -44.44
CA ALA A 93 -12.01 -1.76 -44.26
C ALA A 93 -13.23 -1.20 -44.99
N GLU A 94 -14.00 -0.36 -44.31
CA GLU A 94 -15.12 0.37 -44.89
C GLU A 94 -14.67 1.46 -45.88
N ARG A 95 -15.60 1.85 -46.77
CA ARG A 95 -15.35 2.84 -47.83
C ARG A 95 -15.43 4.26 -47.27
N GLY A 96 -14.28 4.92 -47.15
CA GLY A 96 -14.15 6.30 -46.71
C GLY A 96 -14.06 7.30 -47.87
N ILE A 97 -13.35 8.40 -47.63
CA ILE A 97 -13.17 9.53 -48.55
C ILE A 97 -12.46 9.13 -49.85
N ASP A 98 -12.76 9.81 -50.96
CA ASP A 98 -12.10 9.59 -52.26
C ASP A 98 -10.82 10.44 -52.36
N LEU A 99 -9.67 9.79 -52.57
CA LEU A 99 -8.36 10.44 -52.74
C LEU A 99 -7.91 10.47 -54.22
N GLY A 100 -8.86 10.35 -55.15
CA GLY A 100 -8.66 10.49 -56.59
C GLY A 100 -8.78 9.18 -57.39
N ALA A 101 -9.41 8.14 -56.85
CA ALA A 101 -9.58 6.83 -57.50
C ALA A 101 -10.93 6.13 -57.22
N GLY A 102 -11.86 6.81 -56.57
CA GLY A 102 -13.00 6.22 -55.90
C GLY A 102 -12.79 6.17 -54.38
N PRO A 103 -13.86 5.87 -53.60
CA PRO A 103 -13.81 5.92 -52.15
C PRO A 103 -12.76 4.94 -51.61
N VAL A 104 -11.74 5.49 -50.96
CA VAL A 104 -10.60 4.74 -50.42
C VAL A 104 -11.07 3.95 -49.21
N ARG A 105 -10.66 2.68 -49.13
CA ARG A 105 -10.92 1.89 -47.93
C ARG A 105 -10.06 2.40 -46.78
N LEU A 106 -10.65 2.86 -45.69
CA LEU A 106 -9.96 3.58 -44.63
C LEU A 106 -10.09 2.86 -43.29
N VAL A 107 -8.98 2.58 -42.62
CA VAL A 107 -8.94 2.11 -41.23
C VAL A 107 -8.22 3.13 -40.36
N THR A 108 -8.95 3.69 -39.41
CA THR A 108 -8.50 4.64 -38.39
C THR A 108 -8.95 4.15 -37.02
N HIS A 109 -8.57 4.87 -35.96
CA HIS A 109 -9.05 4.61 -34.60
C HIS A 109 -10.58 4.41 -34.53
N ASP A 110 -11.34 5.34 -35.11
CA ASP A 110 -12.80 5.30 -35.10
C ASP A 110 -13.35 4.24 -36.06
N ASN A 111 -12.79 4.14 -37.28
CA ASN A 111 -13.25 3.21 -38.32
C ASN A 111 -12.49 1.87 -38.34
N CYS A 112 -12.33 1.24 -37.17
CA CYS A 112 -11.66 -0.05 -37.05
C CYS A 112 -12.67 -1.22 -37.00
N PRO A 113 -12.59 -2.23 -37.90
CA PRO A 113 -13.51 -3.37 -37.90
C PRO A 113 -13.29 -4.35 -36.73
N VAL A 114 -12.14 -4.28 -36.04
CA VAL A 114 -11.78 -5.18 -34.93
C VAL A 114 -11.33 -4.35 -33.73
N ALA A 115 -12.19 -4.25 -32.71
CA ALA A 115 -12.01 -3.35 -31.57
C ALA A 115 -10.67 -3.51 -30.82
N SER A 116 -10.07 -4.71 -30.81
CA SER A 116 -8.79 -4.99 -30.16
C SER A 116 -7.64 -4.12 -30.66
N TYR A 117 -7.61 -3.76 -31.95
CA TYR A 117 -6.52 -3.01 -32.55
C TYR A 117 -6.68 -1.47 -32.47
N ARG A 118 -7.83 -0.96 -31.99
CA ARG A 118 -8.11 0.49 -31.95
C ARG A 118 -7.01 1.30 -31.25
N HIS A 119 -6.48 0.81 -30.14
CA HIS A 119 -5.47 1.50 -29.34
C HIS A 119 -4.14 1.75 -30.08
N PHE A 120 -3.86 0.99 -31.14
CA PHE A 120 -2.67 1.14 -31.99
C PHE A 120 -2.95 1.94 -33.26
N LEU A 121 -4.17 2.40 -33.48
CA LEU A 121 -4.57 3.16 -34.66
C LEU A 121 -4.65 4.65 -34.32
N TRP A 122 -4.30 5.50 -35.29
CA TRP A 122 -4.43 6.95 -35.15
C TRP A 122 -5.50 7.51 -36.09
N GLU A 123 -5.93 8.73 -35.80
CA GLU A 123 -6.89 9.46 -36.63
C GLU A 123 -6.18 10.59 -37.41
N PRO A 124 -6.17 10.54 -38.75
CA PRO A 124 -5.67 11.62 -39.59
C PRO A 124 -6.59 12.83 -39.56
N SER A 125 -6.01 14.02 -39.48
CA SER A 125 -6.79 15.26 -39.45
C SER A 125 -7.09 15.79 -40.86
N ASP A 126 -8.33 16.24 -41.05
CA ASP A 126 -8.82 16.94 -42.26
C ASP A 126 -8.86 18.46 -42.03
N SER A 127 -7.90 18.96 -41.25
CA SER A 127 -7.81 20.37 -40.86
C SER A 127 -7.09 21.17 -41.94
N PRO A 128 -7.59 22.36 -42.36
CA PRO A 128 -7.06 23.11 -43.51
C PRO A 128 -5.59 23.55 -43.40
N GLU A 129 -4.99 23.47 -42.22
CA GLU A 129 -3.55 23.74 -41.98
C GLU A 129 -2.66 22.50 -42.15
N CYS A 130 -3.21 21.27 -42.04
CA CYS A 130 -2.50 19.99 -42.16
C CYS A 130 -3.46 18.87 -42.62
N ASN A 131 -3.64 18.71 -43.94
CA ASN A 131 -4.40 17.58 -44.50
C ASN A 131 -3.48 16.36 -44.71
N ASP A 132 -3.45 15.44 -43.74
CA ASP A 132 -2.62 14.21 -43.79
C ASP A 132 -2.91 13.36 -45.03
N PHE A 133 -4.17 13.30 -45.46
CA PHE A 133 -4.61 12.61 -46.68
C PHE A 133 -4.01 13.18 -47.96
N VAL A 134 -3.87 14.51 -48.05
CA VAL A 134 -3.26 15.18 -49.21
C VAL A 134 -1.76 14.93 -49.23
N GLN A 135 -1.11 14.96 -48.05
CA GLN A 135 0.31 14.59 -47.93
C GLN A 135 0.57 13.17 -48.42
N LEU A 136 -0.26 12.19 -48.04
CA LEU A 136 -0.19 10.80 -48.51
C LEU A 136 -0.39 10.70 -50.03
N ALA A 137 -1.44 11.32 -50.57
CA ALA A 137 -1.72 11.30 -52.00
C ALA A 137 -0.58 11.92 -52.83
N ASP A 138 -0.01 13.03 -52.36
CA ASP A 138 1.10 13.70 -53.06
C ASP A 138 2.43 12.96 -52.88
N ALA A 139 2.66 12.27 -51.75
CA ALA A 139 3.82 11.39 -51.59
C ALA A 139 3.80 10.20 -52.58
N VAL A 140 2.63 9.57 -52.77
CA VAL A 140 2.46 8.50 -53.76
C VAL A 140 2.62 9.02 -55.19
N LYS A 141 2.07 10.20 -55.53
CA LYS A 141 2.29 10.85 -56.83
C LYS A 141 3.75 11.22 -57.10
N ARG A 142 4.52 11.60 -56.07
CA ARG A 142 5.98 11.83 -56.18
C ARG A 142 6.76 10.56 -56.52
N ASN A 143 6.15 9.38 -56.38
CA ASN A 143 6.68 8.08 -56.80
C ASN A 143 8.13 7.80 -56.33
N ALA A 144 8.43 8.12 -55.06
CA ALA A 144 9.74 7.88 -54.46
C ALA A 144 10.11 6.37 -54.44
N LEU A 145 9.12 5.49 -54.54
CA LEU A 145 9.25 4.03 -54.59
C LEU A 145 9.46 3.47 -56.02
N GLY A 146 9.50 4.32 -57.06
CA GLY A 146 9.89 3.91 -58.42
C GLY A 146 8.91 2.98 -59.14
N LEU A 147 7.61 3.08 -58.86
CA LEU A 147 6.58 2.18 -59.40
C LEU A 147 6.38 2.38 -60.91
N LEU A 148 6.21 1.27 -61.64
CA LEU A 148 6.02 1.24 -63.10
C LEU A 148 4.56 1.46 -63.51
N LEU A 149 4.35 2.16 -64.64
CA LEU A 149 3.04 2.46 -65.23
C LEU A 149 2.82 1.60 -66.49
N ASP A 150 1.69 0.87 -66.56
CA ASP A 150 1.29 0.05 -67.72
C ASP A 150 0.25 0.77 -68.60
N GLU A 151 0.49 0.82 -69.91
CA GLU A 151 -0.40 1.41 -70.94
C GLU A 151 -0.43 0.50 -72.20
N GLU A 152 -1.60 0.08 -72.69
CA GLU A 152 -1.75 -1.02 -73.69
C GLU A 152 -2.77 -0.68 -74.82
N PRO A 153 -2.50 -0.92 -76.14
CA PRO A 153 -3.31 -0.44 -77.28
C PRO A 153 -4.11 -1.52 -78.08
N GLN A 154 -4.93 -1.09 -79.07
CA GLN A 154 -5.87 -1.91 -79.88
C GLN A 154 -5.36 -2.33 -81.29
N PRO A 155 -5.89 -3.42 -81.91
CA PRO A 155 -5.61 -3.84 -83.30
C PRO A 155 -6.79 -3.76 -84.31
N ALA A 156 -6.51 -3.84 -85.61
CA ALA A 156 -7.46 -3.76 -86.73
C ALA A 156 -7.38 -4.95 -87.75
N VAL A 157 -8.29 -5.00 -88.73
CA VAL A 157 -8.67 -6.19 -89.57
C VAL A 157 -8.42 -5.97 -91.09
N ALA A 158 -8.12 -7.04 -91.86
CA ALA A 158 -8.18 -7.04 -93.34
C ALA A 158 -8.44 -8.45 -93.95
N THR A 159 -8.80 -8.53 -95.25
CA THR A 159 -9.68 -9.58 -95.81
C THR A 159 -9.32 -10.04 -97.25
N SER A 160 -9.44 -11.36 -97.53
CA SER A 160 -9.80 -12.11 -98.80
C SER A 160 -9.43 -11.62 -100.22
N LEU A 161 -9.16 -12.55 -101.18
CA LEU A 161 -9.93 -12.77 -102.46
C LEU A 161 -9.34 -13.86 -103.41
N LYS A 162 -10.06 -14.23 -104.50
CA LYS A 162 -9.85 -15.43 -105.36
C LYS A 162 -9.82 -15.20 -106.90
N ALA A 163 -9.01 -16.02 -107.58
CA ALA A 163 -9.07 -16.73 -108.90
C ALA A 163 -10.09 -16.45 -110.06
N GLY A 164 -9.65 -16.75 -111.30
CA GLY A 164 -10.43 -17.16 -112.52
C GLY A 164 -10.01 -16.46 -113.84
N SER A 165 -10.28 -16.89 -115.10
CA SER A 165 -10.55 -18.22 -115.74
C SER A 165 -10.88 -18.09 -117.27
N GLY A 166 -10.56 -19.07 -118.16
CA GLY A 166 -11.10 -19.22 -119.55
C GLY A 166 -10.15 -18.87 -120.74
N GLN A 167 -10.42 -19.13 -122.05
CA GLN A 167 -11.43 -19.96 -122.77
C GLN A 167 -10.97 -20.46 -124.20
N LEU A 168 -10.90 -21.79 -124.39
CA LEU A 168 -11.34 -22.65 -125.53
C LEU A 168 -11.51 -22.12 -127.00
N ARG A 169 -10.57 -22.49 -127.89
CA ARG A 169 -10.76 -22.82 -129.34
C ARG A 169 -9.55 -23.57 -129.92
N GLU A 170 -8.40 -23.32 -129.30
CA GLU A 170 -7.19 -24.16 -129.23
C GLU A 170 -7.53 -25.60 -128.70
N GLU A 171 -8.80 -25.84 -128.33
CA GLU A 171 -9.49 -26.95 -127.66
C GLU A 171 -9.12 -28.40 -128.00
N ARG A 172 -8.64 -28.78 -129.19
CA ARG A 172 -8.26 -30.20 -129.46
C ARG A 172 -6.79 -30.48 -129.18
N GLU A 173 -5.90 -29.57 -129.54
CA GLU A 173 -4.51 -29.61 -129.09
C GLU A 173 -4.39 -29.18 -127.64
N GLN A 174 -5.23 -28.25 -127.17
CA GLN A 174 -5.53 -28.07 -125.75
C GLN A 174 -6.12 -29.34 -125.15
N ARG A 175 -7.00 -30.15 -125.78
CA ARG A 175 -7.43 -31.40 -125.13
C ARG A 175 -6.27 -32.38 -124.94
N MET A 176 -5.24 -32.38 -125.79
CA MET A 176 -4.02 -33.18 -125.54
C MET A 176 -3.04 -32.50 -124.59
N LYS A 177 -2.64 -31.24 -124.82
CA LYS A 177 -1.77 -30.45 -123.94
C LYS A 177 -2.39 -30.22 -122.56
N ASN A 178 -3.70 -29.98 -122.46
CA ASN A 178 -4.45 -29.96 -121.21
C ASN A 178 -4.67 -31.38 -120.67
N ALA A 179 -4.74 -32.47 -121.44
CA ALA A 179 -4.78 -33.81 -120.84
C ALA A 179 -3.41 -34.21 -120.27
N GLU A 180 -2.32 -33.76 -120.88
CA GLU A 180 -0.94 -33.97 -120.44
C GLU A 180 -0.60 -33.06 -119.26
N LEU A 181 -0.98 -31.77 -119.32
CA LEU A 181 -0.96 -30.85 -118.20
C LEU A 181 -1.91 -31.29 -117.09
N LEU A 182 -3.07 -31.88 -117.37
CA LEU A 182 -3.97 -32.44 -116.36
C LEU A 182 -3.43 -33.76 -115.79
N LYS A 183 -2.63 -34.53 -116.54
CA LYS A 183 -1.85 -35.65 -115.99
C LYS A 183 -0.75 -35.14 -115.06
N GLN A 184 0.02 -34.12 -115.47
CA GLN A 184 1.03 -33.48 -114.63
C GLN A 184 0.42 -32.81 -113.40
N GLN A 185 -0.71 -32.11 -113.54
CA GLN A 185 -1.47 -31.53 -112.44
C GLN A 185 -2.07 -32.61 -111.54
N ARG A 186 -2.56 -33.74 -112.07
CA ARG A 186 -2.98 -34.89 -111.24
C ARG A 186 -1.81 -35.53 -110.51
N GLN A 187 -0.64 -35.65 -111.13
CA GLN A 187 0.57 -36.13 -110.47
C GLN A 187 1.00 -35.16 -109.36
N LEU A 188 1.06 -33.86 -109.65
CA LEU A 188 1.39 -32.82 -108.68
C LEU A 188 0.35 -32.76 -107.54
N LEU A 189 -0.95 -32.82 -107.85
CA LEU A 189 -2.02 -32.91 -106.86
C LEU A 189 -1.93 -34.19 -106.03
N ASN A 190 -1.58 -35.34 -106.62
CA ASN A 190 -1.37 -36.56 -105.86
C ASN A 190 -0.15 -36.43 -104.92
N THR A 191 0.95 -35.83 -105.38
CA THR A 191 2.12 -35.57 -104.54
C THR A 191 1.83 -34.55 -103.43
N LEU A 192 1.08 -33.48 -103.72
CA LEU A 192 0.65 -32.51 -102.71
C LEU A 192 -0.37 -33.10 -101.71
N THR A 193 -1.33 -33.90 -102.17
CA THR A 193 -2.26 -34.62 -101.28
C THR A 193 -1.48 -35.60 -100.40
N GLN A 194 -0.52 -36.34 -100.96
CA GLN A 194 0.31 -37.25 -100.17
C GLN A 194 1.20 -36.51 -99.15
N GLN A 195 1.80 -35.37 -99.54
CA GLN A 195 2.53 -34.50 -98.61
C GLN A 195 1.62 -33.95 -97.50
N HIS A 196 0.40 -33.52 -97.85
CA HIS A 196 -0.57 -33.02 -96.89
C HIS A 196 -1.07 -34.13 -95.95
N ASP A 197 -1.32 -35.33 -96.46
CA ASP A 197 -1.69 -36.50 -95.66
C ASP A 197 -0.55 -36.89 -94.72
N ASP A 198 0.71 -36.88 -95.18
CA ASP A 198 1.91 -37.11 -94.36
C ASP A 198 2.07 -36.03 -93.28
N GLU A 199 1.89 -34.75 -93.60
CA GLU A 199 1.91 -33.65 -92.63
C GLU A 199 0.76 -33.76 -91.61
N MET A 200 -0.45 -34.06 -92.06
CA MET A 200 -1.61 -34.27 -91.19
C MET A 200 -1.43 -35.51 -90.29
N ASN A 201 -0.80 -36.58 -90.77
CA ASN A 201 -0.48 -37.75 -89.97
C ASN A 201 0.62 -37.44 -88.94
N ARG A 202 1.65 -36.64 -89.29
CA ARG A 202 2.66 -36.15 -88.34
C ARG A 202 2.04 -35.25 -87.26
N LEU A 203 1.20 -34.30 -87.63
CA LEU A 203 0.52 -33.40 -86.68
C LEU A 203 -0.44 -34.17 -85.74
N LYS A 204 -1.17 -35.17 -86.26
CA LYS A 204 -1.97 -36.09 -85.43
C LYS A 204 -1.09 -36.89 -84.46
N ALA A 205 0.05 -37.41 -84.91
CA ALA A 205 0.95 -38.18 -84.07
C ALA A 205 1.57 -37.33 -82.94
N ASP A 206 2.04 -36.11 -83.23
CA ASP A 206 2.55 -35.17 -82.21
C ASP A 206 1.44 -34.75 -81.23
N ALA A 207 0.25 -34.39 -81.74
CA ALA A 207 -0.90 -34.07 -80.87
C ALA A 207 -1.27 -35.26 -79.96
N GLN A 208 -1.26 -36.49 -80.47
CA GLN A 208 -1.57 -37.68 -79.69
C GLN A 208 -0.48 -38.04 -78.69
N GLN A 209 0.80 -37.83 -79.01
CA GLN A 209 1.91 -37.93 -78.05
C GLN A 209 1.79 -36.87 -76.93
N ARG A 210 1.42 -35.62 -77.26
CA ARG A 210 1.19 -34.58 -76.25
C ARG A 210 0.02 -34.90 -75.33
N ILE A 211 -1.09 -35.40 -75.88
CA ILE A 211 -2.24 -35.86 -75.09
C ILE A 211 -1.84 -37.02 -74.16
N GLN A 212 -1.10 -38.00 -74.67
CA GLN A 212 -0.61 -39.13 -73.88
C GLN A 212 0.30 -38.67 -72.73
N ALA A 213 1.30 -37.83 -73.02
CA ALA A 213 2.20 -37.26 -72.00
C ALA A 213 1.48 -36.35 -70.99
N GLN A 214 0.41 -35.67 -71.39
CA GLN A 214 -0.46 -34.91 -70.48
C GLN A 214 -1.31 -35.83 -69.60
N ALA A 215 -1.87 -36.91 -70.15
CA ALA A 215 -2.63 -37.90 -69.39
C ALA A 215 -1.76 -38.60 -68.34
N GLU A 216 -0.53 -38.99 -68.69
CA GLU A 216 0.45 -39.57 -67.76
C GLU A 216 0.83 -38.59 -66.64
N ARG A 217 1.03 -37.30 -66.95
CA ARG A 217 1.26 -36.26 -65.93
C ARG A 217 0.05 -36.05 -65.03
N ILE A 218 -1.17 -36.06 -65.58
CA ILE A 218 -2.40 -35.93 -64.79
C ILE A 218 -2.55 -37.12 -63.84
N ALA A 219 -2.33 -38.35 -64.32
CA ALA A 219 -2.37 -39.55 -63.48
C ALA A 219 -1.32 -39.52 -62.36
N ALA A 220 -0.08 -39.12 -62.65
CA ALA A 220 0.97 -38.97 -61.65
C ALA A 220 0.65 -37.88 -60.61
N LEU A 221 0.07 -36.75 -61.03
CA LEU A 221 -0.37 -35.69 -60.12
C LEU A 221 -1.56 -36.14 -59.25
N GLN A 222 -2.51 -36.88 -59.82
CA GLN A 222 -3.63 -37.46 -59.06
C GLN A 222 -3.11 -38.44 -57.99
N GLN A 223 -2.22 -39.36 -58.37
CA GLN A 223 -1.59 -40.28 -57.41
C GLN A 223 -0.83 -39.55 -56.29
N SER A 224 -0.14 -38.44 -56.62
CA SER A 224 0.53 -37.60 -55.61
C SER A 224 -0.46 -36.89 -54.67
N VAL A 225 -1.62 -36.45 -55.18
CA VAL A 225 -2.67 -35.82 -54.36
C VAL A 225 -3.34 -36.84 -53.46
N ASP A 226 -3.66 -38.03 -53.99
CA ASP A 226 -4.26 -39.13 -53.22
C ASP A 226 -3.32 -39.59 -52.08
N GLN A 227 -2.01 -39.71 -52.36
CA GLN A 227 -1.00 -39.99 -51.35
C GLN A 227 -0.95 -38.90 -50.27
N GLN A 228 -0.89 -37.62 -50.67
CA GLN A 228 -0.89 -36.50 -49.72
C GLN A 228 -2.19 -36.44 -48.90
N GLN A 229 -3.34 -36.82 -49.44
CA GLN A 229 -4.59 -36.90 -48.69
C GLN A 229 -4.57 -38.05 -47.68
N ALA A 230 -4.04 -39.21 -48.05
CA ALA A 230 -3.85 -40.33 -47.12
C ALA A 230 -2.87 -39.97 -45.99
N ASP A 231 -1.74 -39.33 -46.30
CA ASP A 231 -0.75 -38.90 -45.31
C ASP A 231 -1.33 -37.84 -44.36
N ASN A 232 -2.07 -36.85 -44.88
CA ASN A 232 -2.75 -35.85 -44.05
C ASN A 232 -3.82 -36.48 -43.15
N ALA A 233 -4.59 -37.45 -43.64
CA ALA A 233 -5.58 -38.17 -42.83
C ALA A 233 -4.89 -38.97 -41.70
N ALA A 234 -3.78 -39.66 -41.99
CA ALA A 234 -3.00 -40.37 -40.99
C ALA A 234 -2.41 -39.43 -39.93
N LEU A 235 -1.89 -38.27 -40.34
CA LEU A 235 -1.40 -37.23 -39.42
C LEU A 235 -2.53 -36.65 -38.55
N GLN A 236 -3.73 -36.42 -39.10
CA GLN A 236 -4.88 -35.95 -38.32
C GLN A 236 -5.31 -36.97 -37.25
N VAL A 237 -5.34 -38.27 -37.59
CA VAL A 237 -5.59 -39.33 -36.61
C VAL A 237 -4.52 -39.32 -35.52
N ARG A 238 -3.23 -39.22 -35.91
CA ARG A 238 -2.13 -39.20 -34.93
C ARG A 238 -2.16 -37.97 -34.01
N ILE A 239 -2.56 -36.81 -34.52
CA ILE A 239 -2.78 -35.60 -33.71
C ILE A 239 -3.92 -35.82 -32.71
N ALA A 240 -5.03 -36.43 -33.13
CA ALA A 240 -6.16 -36.73 -32.24
C ALA A 240 -5.79 -37.74 -31.14
N GLU A 241 -5.00 -38.76 -31.46
CA GLU A 241 -4.44 -39.71 -30.47
C GLU A 241 -3.57 -38.98 -29.42
N LEU A 242 -2.60 -38.18 -29.87
CA LEU A 242 -1.71 -37.44 -28.97
C LEU A 242 -2.45 -36.40 -28.12
N GLN A 243 -3.50 -35.76 -28.66
CA GLN A 243 -4.37 -34.89 -27.89
C GLN A 243 -5.16 -35.65 -26.81
N ALA A 244 -5.64 -36.85 -27.11
CA ALA A 244 -6.33 -37.70 -26.13
C ALA A 244 -5.37 -38.21 -25.04
N GLU A 245 -4.14 -38.61 -25.39
CA GLU A 245 -3.09 -38.98 -24.43
C GLU A 245 -2.74 -37.81 -23.51
N LEU A 246 -2.51 -36.61 -24.05
CA LEU A 246 -2.19 -35.41 -23.28
C LEU A 246 -3.36 -34.98 -22.38
N ALA A 247 -4.61 -35.09 -22.85
CA ALA A 247 -5.80 -34.82 -22.05
C ALA A 247 -5.96 -35.82 -20.89
N ALA A 248 -5.70 -37.10 -21.13
CA ALA A 248 -5.71 -38.13 -20.08
C ALA A 248 -4.61 -37.89 -19.03
N GLN A 249 -3.41 -37.48 -19.47
CA GLN A 249 -2.30 -37.12 -18.57
C GLN A 249 -2.61 -35.84 -17.77
N ALA A 250 -3.21 -34.82 -18.39
CA ALA A 250 -3.64 -33.61 -17.70
C ALA A 250 -4.71 -33.92 -16.64
N ALA A 251 -5.68 -34.79 -16.97
CA ALA A 251 -6.72 -35.22 -16.04
C ALA A 251 -6.15 -36.01 -14.84
N SER A 252 -5.17 -36.89 -15.06
CA SER A 252 -4.54 -37.64 -13.96
C SER A 252 -3.69 -36.74 -13.04
N PHE A 253 -2.97 -35.76 -13.60
CA PHE A 253 -2.29 -34.74 -12.79
C PHE A 253 -3.27 -33.85 -12.02
N GLN A 254 -4.41 -33.47 -12.61
CA GLN A 254 -5.46 -32.71 -11.90
C GLN A 254 -6.07 -33.52 -10.76
N ALA A 255 -6.35 -34.81 -10.98
CA ALA A 255 -6.84 -35.72 -9.94
C ALA A 255 -5.83 -35.88 -8.79
N SER A 256 -4.57 -36.14 -9.10
CA SER A 256 -3.49 -36.25 -8.10
C SER A 256 -3.29 -34.94 -7.32
N ARG A 257 -3.31 -33.78 -8.00
CA ARG A 257 -3.22 -32.47 -7.34
C ARG A 257 -4.42 -32.18 -6.45
N LYS A 258 -5.62 -32.65 -6.83
CA LYS A 258 -6.82 -32.54 -6.00
C LYS A 258 -6.71 -33.41 -4.75
N ASP A 259 -6.37 -34.69 -4.91
CA ASP A 259 -6.19 -35.64 -3.80
C ASP A 259 -5.10 -35.16 -2.82
N MET A 260 -3.94 -34.72 -3.32
CA MET A 260 -2.90 -34.11 -2.48
C MET A 260 -3.41 -32.85 -1.76
N GLY A 261 -4.24 -32.03 -2.42
CA GLY A 261 -4.87 -30.85 -1.82
C GLY A 261 -5.93 -31.18 -0.77
N ASP A 262 -6.66 -32.29 -0.93
CA ASP A 262 -7.62 -32.80 0.05
C ASP A 262 -6.89 -33.43 1.26
N GLN A 263 -5.80 -34.17 1.04
CA GLN A 263 -4.92 -34.68 2.09
C GLN A 263 -4.26 -33.54 2.91
N LEU A 264 -3.73 -32.50 2.26
CA LEU A 264 -3.20 -31.33 2.95
C LEU A 264 -4.28 -30.60 3.76
N ARG A 265 -5.51 -30.48 3.23
CA ARG A 265 -6.64 -29.92 3.98
C ARG A 265 -7.01 -30.75 5.21
N SER A 266 -6.97 -32.08 5.13
CA SER A 266 -7.18 -32.96 6.29
C SER A 266 -6.10 -32.70 7.33
N LEU A 267 -4.82 -32.79 6.95
CA LEU A 267 -3.70 -32.56 7.86
C LEU A 267 -3.72 -31.17 8.52
N GLU A 268 -4.13 -30.12 7.79
CA GLU A 268 -4.34 -28.79 8.37
C GLU A 268 -5.51 -28.76 9.38
N GLN A 269 -6.60 -29.49 9.13
CA GLN A 269 -7.73 -29.57 10.06
C GLN A 269 -7.38 -30.38 11.29
N ASP A 270 -6.70 -31.51 11.12
CA ASP A 270 -6.22 -32.38 12.19
C ASP A 270 -5.22 -31.62 13.09
N ALA A 271 -4.22 -30.95 12.50
CA ALA A 271 -3.25 -30.14 13.25
C ALA A 271 -3.89 -28.92 13.96
N ARG A 272 -4.93 -28.30 13.37
CA ARG A 272 -5.72 -27.26 14.06
C ARG A 272 -6.49 -27.84 15.23
N HIS A 273 -7.12 -29.00 15.05
CA HIS A 273 -7.88 -29.67 16.10
C HIS A 273 -6.99 -30.10 17.27
N GLU A 274 -5.81 -30.68 16.99
CA GLU A 274 -4.79 -30.98 18.00
C GLU A 274 -4.34 -29.70 18.73
N ALA A 275 -4.06 -28.61 18.02
CA ALA A 275 -3.68 -27.34 18.64
C ALA A 275 -4.79 -26.74 19.52
N GLU A 276 -6.06 -26.83 19.11
CA GLU A 276 -7.22 -26.42 19.90
C GLU A 276 -7.42 -27.30 21.13
N GLN A 277 -7.28 -28.63 21.00
CA GLN A 277 -7.31 -29.56 22.13
C GLN A 277 -6.21 -29.25 23.15
N MET A 278 -4.96 -29.05 22.69
CA MET A 278 -3.83 -28.72 23.56
C MET A 278 -4.04 -27.39 24.27
N ARG A 279 -4.54 -26.34 23.59
CA ARG A 279 -4.92 -25.07 24.22
C ARG A 279 -5.99 -25.27 25.29
N ALA A 280 -7.08 -25.96 24.96
CA ALA A 280 -8.16 -26.24 25.91
C ALA A 280 -7.71 -27.09 27.11
N GLN A 281 -6.69 -27.95 26.97
CA GLN A 281 -6.06 -28.66 28.08
C GLN A 281 -5.23 -27.71 28.95
N PHE A 282 -4.36 -26.88 28.35
CA PHE A 282 -3.57 -25.88 29.09
C PHE A 282 -4.44 -24.85 29.82
N ASP A 283 -5.52 -24.39 29.20
CA ASP A 283 -6.45 -23.43 29.82
C ASP A 283 -7.16 -24.04 31.03
N ARG A 284 -7.58 -25.31 30.96
CA ARG A 284 -8.14 -26.05 32.11
C ARG A 284 -7.10 -26.23 33.21
N GLU A 285 -5.89 -26.65 32.88
CA GLU A 285 -4.80 -26.79 33.85
C GLU A 285 -4.47 -25.47 34.54
N LEU A 286 -4.50 -24.36 33.80
CA LEU A 286 -4.26 -23.02 34.34
C LEU A 286 -5.41 -22.60 35.26
N GLN A 287 -6.65 -22.82 34.86
CA GLN A 287 -7.83 -22.53 35.68
C GLN A 287 -7.81 -23.36 36.97
N ASP A 288 -7.53 -24.66 36.90
CA ASP A 288 -7.36 -25.53 38.07
C ASP A 288 -6.28 -25.03 39.03
N LYS A 289 -5.17 -24.47 38.51
CA LYS A 289 -4.09 -23.89 39.32
C LYS A 289 -4.53 -22.57 39.96
N LEU A 290 -5.24 -21.72 39.22
CA LEU A 290 -5.80 -20.46 39.73
C LEU A 290 -6.84 -20.73 40.83
N ASP A 291 -7.78 -21.65 40.61
CA ASP A 291 -8.84 -21.99 41.57
C ASP A 291 -8.24 -22.58 42.87
N LYS A 292 -7.20 -23.42 42.77
CA LYS A 292 -6.46 -23.93 43.94
C LYS A 292 -5.76 -22.82 44.71
N LEU A 293 -5.08 -21.88 44.04
CA LEU A 293 -4.43 -20.75 44.69
C LEU A 293 -5.45 -19.77 45.31
N GLN A 294 -6.57 -19.52 44.64
CA GLN A 294 -7.67 -18.71 45.17
C GLN A 294 -8.29 -19.35 46.41
N ALA A 295 -8.52 -20.66 46.40
CA ALA A 295 -9.01 -21.39 47.57
C ALA A 295 -8.04 -21.30 48.75
N GLN A 296 -6.73 -21.50 48.52
CA GLN A 296 -5.69 -21.36 49.55
C GLN A 296 -5.61 -19.94 50.13
N HIS A 297 -5.64 -18.91 49.29
CA HIS A 297 -5.63 -17.52 49.78
C HIS A 297 -6.93 -17.15 50.50
N LYS A 298 -8.09 -17.68 50.08
CA LYS A 298 -9.36 -17.49 50.79
C LYS A 298 -9.37 -18.17 52.16
N GLU A 299 -8.77 -19.35 52.28
CA GLU A 299 -8.55 -20.03 53.56
C GLU A 299 -7.61 -19.19 54.46
N GLN A 300 -6.48 -18.73 53.94
CA GLN A 300 -5.56 -17.83 54.66
C GLN A 300 -6.24 -16.54 55.15
N LEU A 301 -7.07 -15.90 54.32
CA LEU A 301 -7.85 -14.74 54.72
C LEU A 301 -8.84 -15.09 55.84
N SER A 302 -9.57 -16.20 55.73
CA SER A 302 -10.51 -16.61 56.79
C SER A 302 -9.83 -16.90 58.13
N ILE A 303 -8.59 -17.42 58.11
CA ILE A 303 -7.78 -17.61 59.32
C ILE A 303 -7.36 -16.25 59.90
N ARG A 304 -6.88 -15.32 59.04
CA ARG A 304 -6.49 -13.96 59.46
C ARG A 304 -7.68 -13.17 60.02
N ASP A 305 -8.88 -13.30 59.45
CA ASP A 305 -10.10 -12.66 59.94
C ASP A 305 -10.47 -13.17 61.35
N VAL A 306 -10.33 -14.47 61.59
CA VAL A 306 -10.55 -15.07 62.93
C VAL A 306 -9.49 -14.57 63.92
N GLU A 307 -8.21 -14.58 63.55
CA GLU A 307 -7.13 -14.04 64.39
C GLU A 307 -7.33 -12.54 64.73
N MET A 308 -7.71 -11.73 63.74
CA MET A 308 -8.01 -10.31 63.95
C MET A 308 -9.22 -10.10 64.86
N SER A 309 -10.28 -10.91 64.72
CA SER A 309 -11.44 -10.82 65.62
C SER A 309 -11.09 -11.22 67.06
N TYR A 310 -10.25 -12.24 67.25
CA TYR A 310 -9.71 -12.64 68.55
C TYR A 310 -8.84 -11.54 69.18
N LEU A 311 -7.92 -10.95 68.40
CA LEU A 311 -7.06 -9.84 68.87
C LEU A 311 -7.87 -8.59 69.21
N HIS A 312 -8.89 -8.24 68.43
CA HIS A 312 -9.79 -7.13 68.75
C HIS A 312 -10.59 -7.38 70.02
N GLN A 313 -11.06 -8.60 70.26
CA GLN A 313 -11.72 -8.96 71.52
C GLN A 313 -10.74 -8.84 72.70
N GLN A 314 -9.54 -9.40 72.57
CA GLN A 314 -8.52 -9.33 73.61
C GLN A 314 -8.10 -7.88 73.92
N ASP A 315 -7.96 -7.02 72.91
CA ASP A 315 -7.67 -5.60 73.12
C ASP A 315 -8.84 -4.87 73.82
N ALA A 316 -10.09 -5.16 73.43
CA ALA A 316 -11.26 -4.61 74.10
C ALA A 316 -11.35 -5.03 75.58
N ASP A 317 -11.04 -6.29 75.90
CA ASP A 317 -11.01 -6.82 77.26
C ASP A 317 -9.86 -6.18 78.07
N ASN A 318 -8.66 -6.09 77.48
CA ASN A 318 -7.50 -5.41 78.09
C ASN A 318 -7.77 -3.93 78.35
N GLN A 319 -8.39 -3.21 77.41
CA GLN A 319 -8.77 -1.81 77.56
C GLN A 319 -9.79 -1.60 78.68
N GLN A 320 -10.73 -2.54 78.88
CA GLN A 320 -11.68 -2.50 79.99
C GLN A 320 -10.97 -2.69 81.34
N GLU A 321 -10.08 -3.68 81.45
CA GLU A 321 -9.34 -3.90 82.69
C GLU A 321 -8.35 -2.76 82.99
N ILE A 322 -7.69 -2.17 81.97
CA ILE A 322 -6.88 -0.95 82.14
C ILE A 322 -7.73 0.19 82.72
N LYS A 323 -8.91 0.48 82.14
CA LYS A 323 -9.81 1.52 82.67
C LYS A 323 -10.19 1.26 84.13
N ARG A 324 -10.61 0.03 84.44
CA ARG A 324 -10.98 -0.40 85.79
C ARG A 324 -9.83 -0.28 86.79
N LEU A 325 -8.61 -0.67 86.40
CA LEU A 325 -7.41 -0.55 87.22
C LEU A 325 -6.99 0.92 87.41
N THR A 326 -7.16 1.76 86.39
CA THR A 326 -6.93 3.22 86.49
C THR A 326 -7.93 3.86 87.45
N GLU A 327 -9.22 3.57 87.33
CA GLU A 327 -10.27 4.03 88.24
C GLU A 327 -10.02 3.56 89.68
N THR A 328 -9.65 2.29 89.86
CA THR A 328 -9.35 1.71 91.18
C THR A 328 -8.13 2.37 91.81
N ASN A 329 -7.04 2.59 91.05
CA ASN A 329 -5.86 3.31 91.54
C ASN A 329 -6.19 4.77 91.90
N ALA A 330 -6.98 5.46 91.08
CA ALA A 330 -7.42 6.83 91.38
C ALA A 330 -8.21 6.88 92.70
N GLN A 331 -9.16 5.97 92.90
CA GLN A 331 -9.92 5.86 94.16
C GLN A 331 -9.02 5.57 95.36
N LEU A 332 -8.07 4.63 95.23
CA LEU A 332 -7.12 4.28 96.30
C LEU A 332 -6.16 5.42 96.64
N LEU A 333 -5.69 6.18 95.65
CA LEU A 333 -4.84 7.35 95.86
C LEU A 333 -5.58 8.43 96.67
N THR A 334 -6.80 8.81 96.25
CA THR A 334 -7.62 9.81 96.95
C THR A 334 -7.98 9.36 98.36
N GLN A 335 -8.41 8.11 98.55
CA GLN A 335 -8.81 7.60 99.86
C GLN A 335 -7.61 7.33 100.79
N GLY A 336 -6.46 6.91 100.25
CA GLY A 336 -5.27 6.58 101.03
C GLY A 336 -4.50 7.82 101.50
N GLY A 337 -4.26 8.78 100.60
CA GLY A 337 -3.49 9.98 100.89
C GLY A 337 -4.14 10.86 101.95
N LEU A 338 -5.41 11.22 101.75
CA LEU A 338 -6.14 12.09 102.67
C LEU A 338 -6.30 11.46 104.05
N ARG A 339 -6.76 10.19 104.14
CA ARG A 339 -6.94 9.51 105.43
C ARG A 339 -5.65 9.32 106.21
N TYR A 340 -4.51 9.19 105.54
CA TYR A 340 -3.22 9.13 106.21
C TYR A 340 -2.84 10.47 106.84
N LEU A 341 -3.03 11.58 106.12
CA LEU A 341 -2.78 12.93 106.63
C LEU A 341 -3.77 13.33 107.75
N GLU A 342 -5.04 12.94 107.64
CA GLU A 342 -6.04 13.07 108.71
C GLU A 342 -5.61 12.35 109.99
N ASN A 343 -5.16 11.09 109.88
CA ASN A 343 -4.68 10.30 111.02
C ASN A 343 -3.45 10.94 111.68
N LEU A 344 -2.50 11.47 110.91
CA LEU A 344 -1.34 12.19 111.45
C LEU A 344 -1.77 13.48 112.19
N SER A 345 -2.68 14.26 111.59
CA SER A 345 -3.24 15.46 112.23
C SER A 345 -3.96 15.11 113.55
N ALA A 346 -4.71 14.01 113.60
CA ALA A 346 -5.41 13.55 114.79
C ALA A 346 -4.46 13.09 115.92
N LEU A 347 -3.26 12.62 115.57
CA LEU A 347 -2.18 12.32 116.52
C LEU A 347 -1.41 13.58 117.00
N GLY A 348 -1.85 14.78 116.59
CA GLY A 348 -1.24 16.06 116.97
C GLY A 348 -0.05 16.49 116.12
N VAL A 349 0.20 15.83 114.97
CA VAL A 349 1.23 16.26 114.03
C VAL A 349 0.77 17.55 113.32
N MET A 350 1.53 18.63 113.49
CA MET A 350 1.26 19.91 112.84
C MET A 350 2.22 20.12 111.66
N PHE A 351 1.68 20.50 110.50
CA PHE A 351 2.49 20.89 109.34
C PHE A 351 3.00 22.32 109.54
N VAL A 352 4.28 22.48 109.84
CA VAL A 352 4.91 23.80 110.06
C VAL A 352 5.98 24.05 109.00
N VAL A 353 5.84 25.15 108.28
CA VAL A 353 6.82 25.63 107.29
C VAL A 353 7.34 27.00 107.70
N TYR A 354 8.58 27.33 107.33
CA TYR A 354 9.12 28.68 107.53
C TYR A 354 9.03 29.49 106.24
N HIS A 355 8.45 30.68 106.32
CA HIS A 355 8.40 31.66 105.23
C HIS A 355 8.93 33.00 105.73
N ALA A 356 9.78 33.65 104.94
CA ALA A 356 10.34 34.95 105.31
C ALA A 356 9.21 35.97 105.52
N GLY A 357 9.27 36.77 106.59
CA GLY A 357 8.23 37.77 106.90
C GLY A 357 6.92 37.22 107.48
N ALA A 358 6.57 35.96 107.18
CA ALA A 358 5.47 35.24 107.82
C ALA A 358 5.91 34.46 109.09
N GLY A 359 7.19 34.10 109.18
CA GLY A 359 7.74 33.27 110.25
C GLY A 359 7.39 31.79 110.08
N HIS A 360 7.22 31.08 111.19
CA HIS A 360 6.72 29.70 111.20
C HIS A 360 5.20 29.70 110.99
N LEU A 361 4.78 29.30 109.80
CA LEU A 361 3.38 29.10 109.45
C LEU A 361 2.97 27.66 109.72
N THR A 362 2.01 27.48 110.62
CA THR A 362 1.26 26.22 110.73
C THR A 362 0.21 26.19 109.62
N ILE A 363 0.28 25.21 108.72
CA ILE A 363 -0.68 24.98 107.65
C ILE A 363 -1.76 24.02 108.19
N PRO A 364 -3.04 24.44 108.26
CA PRO A 364 -4.15 23.52 108.57
C PRO A 364 -4.25 22.42 107.51
N LEU A 365 -4.68 21.21 107.88
CA LEU A 365 -4.77 20.07 106.94
C LEU A 365 -5.57 20.39 105.66
N GLN A 366 -6.70 21.09 105.82
CA GLN A 366 -7.55 21.60 104.72
C GLN A 366 -6.85 22.56 103.74
N ASP A 367 -5.76 23.21 104.16
CA ASP A 367 -5.02 24.19 103.37
C ASP A 367 -3.78 23.56 102.71
N VAL A 368 -3.46 22.28 102.98
CA VAL A 368 -2.23 21.62 102.49
C VAL A 368 -2.22 21.46 100.98
N GLU A 369 -3.36 21.16 100.36
CA GLU A 369 -3.48 21.06 98.88
C GLU A 369 -3.22 22.44 98.23
N LEU A 370 -3.86 23.50 98.73
CA LEU A 370 -3.65 24.89 98.27
C LEU A 370 -2.20 25.35 98.45
N TYR A 371 -1.56 24.94 99.55
CA TYR A 371 -0.14 25.20 99.78
C TYR A 371 0.76 24.43 98.80
N GLN A 372 0.43 23.18 98.48
CA GLN A 372 1.17 22.35 97.52
C GLN A 372 1.07 22.90 96.09
N GLU A 373 -0.09 23.44 95.70
CA GLU A 373 -0.28 24.10 94.40
C GLU A 373 0.53 25.39 94.25
N ASN A 374 0.53 26.28 95.26
CA ASN A 374 1.36 27.50 95.25
C ASN A 374 1.79 27.97 96.65
N PRO A 375 2.98 27.55 97.13
CA PRO A 375 3.52 27.96 98.42
C PRO A 375 3.70 29.48 98.59
N MET A 376 4.04 30.18 97.50
CA MET A 376 4.36 31.61 97.53
C MET A 376 3.10 32.47 97.66
N ALA A 377 2.02 32.10 96.96
CA ALA A 377 0.72 32.74 97.13
C ALA A 377 0.16 32.55 98.55
N TYR A 378 0.30 31.34 99.11
CA TYR A 378 -0.14 31.06 100.47
C TYR A 378 0.60 31.92 101.50
N ALA A 379 1.94 31.99 101.41
CA ALA A 379 2.76 32.82 102.29
C ALA A 379 2.48 34.32 102.12
N ALA A 380 2.28 34.81 100.89
CA ALA A 380 1.90 36.19 100.61
C ALA A 380 0.56 36.56 101.25
N GLY A 381 -0.44 35.69 101.14
CA GLY A 381 -1.75 35.85 101.78
C GLY A 381 -1.67 35.96 103.31
N LYS A 382 -0.84 35.14 103.97
CA LYS A 382 -0.58 35.25 105.42
C LYS A 382 0.18 36.53 105.79
N CYS A 383 0.97 37.09 104.86
CA CYS A 383 1.63 38.39 105.00
C CYS A 383 0.75 39.61 104.64
N PHE A 384 -0.51 39.39 104.23
CA PHE A 384 -1.44 40.42 103.75
C PHE A 384 -0.91 41.26 102.56
N VAL A 385 -0.15 40.63 101.67
CA VAL A 385 0.39 41.23 100.43
C VAL A 385 0.06 40.37 99.22
N SER A 386 0.14 40.93 98.00
CA SER A 386 -0.01 40.12 96.78
C SER A 386 1.17 39.17 96.59
N GLU A 387 0.97 38.06 95.86
CA GLU A 387 2.05 37.11 95.51
C GLU A 387 3.23 37.81 94.81
N GLU A 388 2.94 38.77 93.93
CA GLU A 388 3.95 39.57 93.24
C GLU A 388 4.74 40.47 94.21
N GLN A 389 4.06 41.21 95.09
CA GLN A 389 4.71 42.06 96.09
C GLN A 389 5.55 41.23 97.05
N TYR A 390 5.06 40.06 97.46
CA TYR A 390 5.78 39.13 98.33
C TYR A 390 7.04 38.59 97.65
N ARG A 391 6.98 38.16 96.38
CA ARG A 391 8.17 37.72 95.62
C ARG A 391 9.21 38.84 95.51
N GLN A 392 8.81 40.03 95.07
CA GLN A 392 9.72 41.19 94.96
C GLN A 392 10.32 41.59 96.31
N TRP A 393 9.55 41.44 97.41
CA TRP A 393 10.06 41.65 98.76
C TRP A 393 11.03 40.55 99.22
N VAL A 394 10.75 39.27 98.94
CA VAL A 394 11.66 38.15 99.28
C VAL A 394 13.01 38.35 98.60
N ASP A 395 13.02 38.73 97.32
CA ASP A 395 14.25 39.06 96.58
C ASP A 395 15.04 40.19 97.28
N HIS A 396 14.36 41.29 97.65
CA HIS A 396 14.96 42.41 98.39
C HIS A 396 15.42 42.02 99.81
N TYR A 397 14.69 41.14 100.50
CA TYR A 397 15.02 40.69 101.84
C TYR A 397 16.27 39.80 101.85
N GLN A 398 16.42 38.94 100.84
CA GLN A 398 17.61 38.10 100.66
C GLN A 398 18.81 38.88 100.12
N GLN A 399 18.60 39.80 99.18
CA GLN A 399 19.63 40.65 98.58
C GLN A 399 19.18 42.11 98.48
N PRO A 400 19.36 42.92 99.55
CA PRO A 400 18.93 44.32 99.59
C PRO A 400 19.86 45.21 98.75
N THR A 401 19.67 45.15 97.44
CA THR A 401 20.42 45.93 96.44
C THR A 401 19.46 46.66 95.50
N CYS A 402 19.93 47.77 94.93
CA CYS A 402 19.11 48.63 94.09
C CYS A 402 18.71 47.92 92.78
N SER A 403 17.42 47.62 92.63
CA SER A 403 16.84 46.93 91.48
C SER A 403 16.65 47.80 90.23
N ALA A 404 16.80 49.13 90.36
CA ALA A 404 16.70 50.06 89.24
C ALA A 404 17.74 49.74 88.14
N VAL A 405 17.28 49.75 86.89
CA VAL A 405 18.10 49.56 85.70
C VAL A 405 18.69 50.90 85.26
N MET A 406 20.01 50.93 85.07
CA MET A 406 20.74 52.10 84.60
C MET A 406 20.59 52.26 83.07
N ALA A 407 21.00 53.42 82.53
CA ALA A 407 20.85 53.71 81.09
C ALA A 407 21.64 52.77 80.15
N ASN A 408 22.56 51.96 80.68
CA ASN A 408 23.30 50.92 79.96
C ASN A 408 22.63 49.52 80.01
N GLY A 409 21.47 49.39 80.65
CA GLY A 409 20.76 48.11 80.79
C GLY A 409 21.15 47.26 82.01
N GLU A 410 22.18 47.65 82.77
CA GLU A 410 22.63 46.92 83.96
C GLU A 410 21.88 47.34 85.23
N ARG A 411 21.76 46.44 86.21
CA ARG A 411 21.19 46.77 87.52
C ARG A 411 22.17 47.63 88.33
N CYS A 412 21.66 48.71 88.91
CA CYS A 412 22.40 49.63 89.77
C CYS A 412 23.18 48.91 90.90
N SER A 413 22.58 47.90 91.52
CA SER A 413 23.21 46.99 92.51
C SER A 413 23.81 47.64 93.76
N ILE A 414 23.74 48.97 93.92
CA ILE A 414 24.10 49.70 95.13
C ILE A 414 23.31 49.13 96.32
N PRO A 415 23.95 48.76 97.44
CA PRO A 415 23.25 48.31 98.65
C PRO A 415 22.21 49.32 99.13
N VAL A 416 21.05 48.82 99.55
CA VAL A 416 19.93 49.60 100.08
C VAL A 416 19.52 49.06 101.45
N ASP A 417 18.76 49.84 102.21
CA ASP A 417 18.27 49.39 103.52
C ASP A 417 17.32 48.19 103.35
N ARG A 418 17.61 47.09 104.05
CA ARG A 418 16.73 45.92 104.06
C ARG A 418 15.40 46.29 104.74
N VAL A 419 14.30 45.88 104.12
CA VAL A 419 12.96 46.01 104.72
C VAL A 419 12.60 44.66 105.33
N ASP A 420 12.53 44.59 106.66
CA ASP A 420 12.33 43.31 107.37
C ASP A 420 10.88 42.78 107.35
N VAL A 421 9.90 43.57 106.86
CA VAL A 421 8.46 43.22 106.89
C VAL A 421 7.84 43.42 105.50
N PRO A 422 7.18 42.39 104.91
CA PRO A 422 6.62 42.46 103.54
C PRO A 422 5.65 43.63 103.35
N GLY A 423 4.72 43.86 104.28
CA GLY A 423 3.72 44.93 104.19
C GLY A 423 4.28 46.36 104.25
N ARG A 424 5.57 46.54 104.54
CA ARG A 424 6.27 47.85 104.47
C ARG A 424 7.09 48.02 103.18
N PHE A 425 7.12 47.01 102.33
CA PHE A 425 7.86 47.05 101.07
C PHE A 425 7.02 47.69 99.97
N VAL A 426 7.53 48.80 99.44
CA VAL A 426 6.95 49.54 98.31
C VAL A 426 7.92 49.42 97.14
N ALA A 427 7.49 48.72 96.08
CA ALA A 427 8.30 48.59 94.87
C ALA A 427 8.62 49.97 94.27
N GLY A 428 9.86 50.17 93.82
CA GLY A 428 10.37 51.45 93.33
C GLY A 428 10.88 52.40 94.43
N GLU A 429 10.39 52.28 95.67
CA GLU A 429 10.85 53.10 96.81
C GLU A 429 11.74 52.33 97.81
N SER A 430 11.41 51.08 98.12
CA SER A 430 12.16 50.27 99.08
C SER A 430 13.40 49.62 98.46
N ASN A 431 13.28 49.12 97.22
CA ASN A 431 14.33 48.43 96.46
C ASN A 431 15.18 49.37 95.55
N CYS A 432 15.15 50.68 95.77
CA CYS A 432 15.94 51.66 95.01
C CYS A 432 16.91 52.42 95.93
N CYS A 433 18.10 52.77 95.44
CA CYS A 433 19.01 53.66 96.17
C CYS A 433 18.56 55.13 96.07
N SER A 434 19.04 56.01 96.95
CA SER A 434 18.58 57.41 97.03
C SER A 434 18.63 58.18 95.70
N ARG A 435 19.62 57.87 94.83
CA ARG A 435 19.71 58.42 93.47
C ARG A 435 18.52 58.00 92.61
N HIS A 436 18.16 56.71 92.64
CA HIS A 436 17.05 56.17 91.84
C HIS A 436 15.66 56.46 92.45
N LYS A 437 15.53 56.57 93.78
CA LYS A 437 14.30 57.07 94.44
C LYS A 437 13.97 58.49 93.97
N ALA A 438 14.97 59.37 93.88
CA ALA A 438 14.77 60.74 93.41
C ALA A 438 14.28 60.80 91.95
N THR A 439 14.91 60.05 91.02
CA THR A 439 14.46 59.98 89.63
C THR A 439 13.10 59.31 89.45
N ALA A 440 12.74 58.32 90.29
CA ALA A 440 11.42 57.69 90.26
C ALA A 440 10.32 58.66 90.70
N ARG A 441 10.54 59.45 91.76
CA ARG A 441 9.59 60.48 92.20
C ARG A 441 9.40 61.60 91.17
N VAL A 442 10.44 61.99 90.45
CA VAL A 442 10.33 62.97 89.34
C VAL A 442 9.54 62.41 88.14
N ARG A 443 9.49 61.08 87.96
CA ARG A 443 8.67 60.43 86.91
C ARG A 443 7.20 60.20 87.27
N ASN A 444 6.84 60.23 88.55
CA ASN A 444 5.46 59.95 89.03
C ASN A 444 4.68 61.22 89.42
N VAL A 445 5.21 62.42 89.13
CA VAL A 445 4.53 63.72 89.35
C VAL A 445 4.50 64.52 88.03
N GLY A 446 4.24 63.82 86.93
CA GLY A 446 4.08 64.34 85.57
C GLY A 446 2.99 63.57 84.83
#